data_AF-A0A5P8VQE6-F1
#
_entry.id   AF-A0A5P8VQE6-F1
#
_cell.length_a   1.000
_cell.length_b   1.000
_cell.length_c   1.000
_cell.angle_alpha   90.00
_cell.angle_beta   90.00
_cell.angle_gamma   90.00
#
_symmetry.space_group_name_H-M   'P 1'
#
loop_
_entity.id
_entity.type
_entity.pdbx_description
1 polymer ?
#
loop_
_entity_poly.entity_id
_entity_poly.type
_entity_poly.pdbx_seq_one_letter_code
_entity_poly.pdbx_strand_id
1 'polypeptide(L)'
;MSMKIPRRGFFIKGGLALTGLALPNLVQKAYAQRILEYPEAEPSQKAVIEYTAHLQDLGDTNFIKQPLVCGTTGQSRRLEGFLIRLAPGSQNVGLRYFAHIQNQGDTGWKFLNQYCGTKGQSLRLEGFAIELTGLSILNYDVYYSAHLQGTGDTPWYRNGEFCGTRGQSRRVEAISIFIADKI
;
A
#
# COMPACT_ATOMS: atom_id res chain seq x y z
N MET A 1 12.93 44.20 -1.29
CA MET A 1 14.23 43.53 -1.54
C MET A 1 13.96 42.04 -1.65
N SER A 2 13.99 41.49 -2.88
CA SER A 2 13.66 40.09 -3.17
C SER A 2 14.94 39.27 -3.18
N MET A 3 15.03 38.26 -2.31
CA MET A 3 16.22 37.44 -2.13
C MET A 3 16.15 36.24 -3.09
N LYS A 4 16.93 36.31 -4.18
CA LYS A 4 17.13 35.19 -5.11
C LYS A 4 18.06 34.15 -4.47
N ILE A 5 17.59 32.91 -4.36
CA ILE A 5 18.41 31.74 -3.97
C ILE A 5 19.13 31.22 -5.22
N PRO A 6 20.45 30.94 -5.20
CA PRO A 6 21.18 30.47 -6.37
C PRO A 6 20.98 28.97 -6.58
N ARG A 7 20.69 28.56 -7.82
CA ARG A 7 20.74 27.15 -8.24
C ARG A 7 22.19 26.73 -8.47
N ARG A 8 22.74 25.87 -7.62
CA ARG A 8 23.99 25.15 -7.91
C ARG A 8 23.67 23.94 -8.78
N GLY A 9 24.10 23.99 -10.04
CA GLY A 9 24.15 22.81 -10.91
C GLY A 9 25.22 21.85 -10.43
N PHE A 10 24.90 20.56 -10.36
CA PHE A 10 25.86 19.50 -10.07
C PHE A 10 26.08 18.71 -11.36
N PHE A 11 27.31 18.74 -11.87
CA PHE A 11 27.77 17.91 -12.99
C PHE A 11 28.23 16.56 -12.44
N ILE A 12 27.79 15.46 -13.05
CA ILE A 12 28.31 14.12 -12.76
C ILE A 12 29.26 13.74 -13.91
N LYS A 13 30.56 13.62 -13.61
CA LYS A 13 31.57 13.01 -14.48
C LYS A 13 31.75 11.54 -14.08
N GLY A 14 31.77 10.65 -15.08
CA GLY A 14 32.38 9.32 -14.98
C GLY A 14 31.36 8.17 -14.90
N GLY A 15 31.20 7.45 -16.00
CA GLY A 15 30.49 6.17 -16.06
C GLY A 15 31.46 4.98 -16.13
N LEU A 16 30.95 3.80 -15.75
CA LEU A 16 31.31 2.41 -16.13
C LEU A 16 30.45 1.49 -15.23
N ALA A 17 29.84 0.37 -15.60
CA ALA A 17 29.57 -0.31 -16.86
C ALA A 17 28.26 -1.12 -16.63
N LEU A 18 27.40 -1.19 -17.65
CA LEU A 18 26.15 -1.95 -17.67
C LEU A 18 26.42 -3.41 -18.06
N THR A 19 26.08 -4.36 -17.19
CA THR A 19 25.78 -5.75 -17.59
C THR A 19 24.60 -6.27 -16.77
N GLY A 20 23.46 -6.52 -17.43
CA GLY A 20 22.29 -7.18 -16.84
C GLY A 20 21.02 -6.32 -16.85
N LEU A 21 20.41 -6.16 -18.03
CA LEU A 21 19.04 -5.65 -18.28
C LEU A 21 18.48 -4.63 -17.27
N ALA A 22 19.05 -3.42 -17.30
CA ALA A 22 18.45 -2.23 -16.71
C ALA A 22 17.15 -1.88 -17.45
N LEU A 23 16.02 -1.91 -16.76
CA LEU A 23 14.74 -1.43 -17.28
C LEU A 23 14.86 0.07 -17.65
N PRO A 24 14.28 0.54 -18.78
CA PRO A 24 14.46 1.91 -19.25
C PRO A 24 13.99 2.98 -18.26
N ASN A 25 14.84 4.00 -18.15
CA ASN A 25 14.86 5.15 -17.24
C ASN A 25 13.63 6.09 -17.23
N LEU A 26 12.49 5.65 -17.77
CA LEU A 26 11.21 6.37 -17.71
C LEU A 26 10.34 5.92 -16.54
N VAL A 27 10.51 4.67 -16.08
CA VAL A 27 9.77 4.19 -14.91
C VAL A 27 10.14 5.04 -13.69
N GLN A 28 11.41 5.35 -13.43
CA GLN A 28 11.79 6.17 -12.26
C GLN A 28 11.31 7.64 -12.29
N LYS A 29 11.06 8.24 -13.45
CA LYS A 29 10.68 9.67 -13.51
C LYS A 29 9.21 9.94 -13.23
N ALA A 30 8.34 8.94 -13.32
CA ALA A 30 6.94 9.08 -12.89
C ALA A 30 6.76 8.94 -11.36
N TYR A 31 7.79 8.50 -10.63
CA TYR A 31 7.78 8.36 -9.16
C TYR A 31 8.15 9.67 -8.43
N ALA A 32 8.58 10.71 -9.14
CA ALA A 32 9.26 11.87 -8.55
C ALA A 32 8.48 13.20 -8.59
N GLN A 33 7.14 13.21 -8.65
CA GLN A 33 6.40 14.49 -8.85
C GLN A 33 5.26 14.78 -7.85
N ARG A 34 5.16 14.06 -6.73
CA ARG A 34 4.46 14.57 -5.54
C ARG A 34 5.12 13.94 -4.32
N ILE A 35 5.84 14.72 -3.52
CA ILE A 35 6.29 14.29 -2.19
C ILE A 35 5.02 14.18 -1.33
N LEU A 36 4.35 13.03 -1.41
CA LEU A 36 3.97 12.32 -0.21
C LEU A 36 5.26 11.59 0.19
N GLU A 37 5.78 11.81 1.40
CA GLU A 37 6.97 11.13 1.91
C GLU A 37 6.75 9.61 1.81
N TYR A 38 7.36 8.97 0.81
CA TYR A 38 7.52 7.53 0.82
C TYR A 38 8.39 7.17 2.02
N PRO A 39 8.17 6.00 2.65
CA PRO A 39 9.17 5.47 3.57
C PRO A 39 10.49 5.30 2.81
N GLU A 40 11.64 5.35 3.49
CA GLU A 40 12.98 5.17 2.90
C GLU A 40 13.24 3.75 2.33
N ALA A 41 12.18 3.02 1.96
CA ALA A 41 12.19 1.62 1.61
C ALA A 41 11.54 1.39 0.22
N GLU A 42 12.24 0.63 -0.63
CA GLU A 42 11.77 0.26 -1.96
C GLU A 42 10.98 -1.06 -1.94
N PRO A 43 9.95 -1.24 -2.80
CA PRO A 43 9.25 -2.50 -2.92
C PRO A 43 10.18 -3.67 -3.30
N SER A 44 10.13 -4.74 -2.52
CA SER A 44 10.88 -5.96 -2.75
C SER A 44 10.51 -6.57 -4.09
N GLN A 45 11.52 -6.99 -4.84
CA GLN A 45 11.36 -7.74 -6.09
C GLN A 45 11.23 -9.25 -5.85
N LYS A 46 11.51 -9.72 -4.62
CA LYS A 46 11.47 -11.14 -4.24
C LYS A 46 10.18 -11.48 -3.51
N ALA A 47 9.76 -10.61 -2.58
CA ALA A 47 8.52 -10.73 -1.84
C ALA A 47 7.47 -9.80 -2.45
N VAL A 48 6.69 -10.33 -3.40
CA VAL A 48 5.70 -9.56 -4.16
C VAL A 48 4.31 -10.03 -3.79
N ILE A 49 3.47 -9.11 -3.29
CA ILE A 49 2.04 -9.37 -3.09
C ILE A 49 1.18 -8.80 -4.21
N GLU A 50 0.01 -9.40 -4.36
CA GLU A 50 -1.12 -8.87 -5.10
C GLU A 50 -2.33 -8.72 -4.18
N TYR A 51 -3.18 -7.75 -4.44
CA TYR A 51 -4.39 -7.54 -3.66
C TYR A 51 -5.56 -7.07 -4.51
N THR A 52 -6.76 -7.37 -4.01
CA THR A 52 -8.05 -6.96 -4.57
C THR A 52 -8.91 -6.35 -3.48
N ALA A 53 -9.83 -5.47 -3.85
CA ALA A 53 -10.82 -4.86 -2.98
C ALA A 53 -12.23 -5.11 -3.50
N HIS A 54 -13.19 -5.21 -2.58
CA HIS A 54 -14.61 -5.11 -2.90
C HIS A 54 -15.08 -3.68 -2.69
N LEU A 55 -15.55 -3.04 -3.75
CA LEU A 55 -16.01 -1.66 -3.75
C LEU A 55 -17.52 -1.58 -3.87
N GLN A 56 -18.09 -0.59 -3.19
CA GLN A 56 -19.50 -0.24 -3.35
C GLN A 56 -19.87 -0.04 -4.84
N ASP A 57 -20.96 -0.72 -5.24
CA ASP A 57 -21.58 -0.77 -6.57
C ASP A 57 -20.68 -1.27 -7.72
N LEU A 58 -19.41 -1.59 -7.46
CA LEU A 58 -18.48 -2.12 -8.47
C LEU A 58 -18.10 -3.58 -8.21
N GLY A 59 -18.25 -4.06 -6.98
CA GLY A 59 -17.88 -5.41 -6.61
C GLY A 59 -16.37 -5.59 -6.46
N ASP A 60 -15.90 -6.82 -6.68
CA ASP A 60 -14.48 -7.16 -6.58
C ASP A 60 -13.69 -6.56 -7.75
N THR A 61 -12.55 -5.93 -7.46
CA THR A 61 -11.60 -5.52 -8.47
C THR A 61 -10.76 -6.70 -8.96
N ASN A 62 -10.08 -6.53 -10.10
CA ASN A 62 -8.96 -7.41 -10.42
C ASN A 62 -7.86 -7.31 -9.35
N PHE A 63 -7.04 -8.36 -9.24
CA PHE A 63 -5.82 -8.30 -8.45
C PHE A 63 -4.83 -7.33 -9.07
N ILE A 64 -4.27 -6.47 -8.24
CA ILE A 64 -3.19 -5.55 -8.62
C ILE A 64 -1.92 -5.88 -7.83
N LYS A 65 -0.76 -5.63 -8.43
CA LYS A 65 0.54 -5.83 -7.78
C LYS A 65 0.93 -4.64 -6.92
N GLN A 66 1.66 -4.90 -5.83
CA GLN A 66 2.31 -3.84 -5.06
C GLN A 66 3.21 -2.95 -5.96
N PRO A 67 3.39 -1.65 -5.64
CA PRO A 67 2.71 -0.87 -4.59
C PRO A 67 1.44 -0.15 -5.10
N LEU A 68 0.82 -0.62 -6.19
CA LEU A 68 -0.21 0.14 -6.91
C LEU A 68 -1.48 0.40 -6.07
N VAL A 69 -2.18 1.49 -6.33
CA VAL A 69 -3.43 1.82 -5.60
C VAL A 69 -4.56 0.85 -5.98
N CYS A 70 -5.19 0.22 -4.99
CA CYS A 70 -6.41 -0.59 -5.15
C CYS A 70 -7.61 0.16 -4.56
N GLY A 71 -8.61 0.45 -5.38
CA GLY A 71 -9.79 1.21 -4.98
C GLY A 71 -10.02 2.42 -5.86
N THR A 72 -10.70 3.44 -5.32
CA THR A 72 -10.95 4.70 -6.02
C THR A 72 -10.67 5.88 -5.13
N THR A 73 -10.00 6.89 -5.64
CA THR A 73 -9.78 8.17 -4.95
C THR A 73 -10.83 9.19 -5.39
N GLY A 74 -11.53 9.82 -4.45
CA GLY A 74 -12.44 10.94 -4.74
C GLY A 74 -13.74 10.58 -5.46
N GLN A 75 -14.03 9.30 -5.64
CA GLN A 75 -15.28 8.82 -6.27
C GLN A 75 -16.37 8.47 -5.24
N SER A 76 -16.10 8.69 -3.95
CA SER A 76 -17.04 8.41 -2.86
C SER A 76 -17.50 6.95 -2.75
N ARG A 77 -16.67 5.99 -3.19
CA ARG A 77 -16.96 4.55 -3.06
C ARG A 77 -16.21 3.98 -1.87
N ARG A 78 -16.93 3.38 -0.92
CA ARG A 78 -16.32 2.66 0.21
C ARG A 78 -15.70 1.34 -0.26
N LEU A 79 -14.58 0.96 0.34
CA LEU A 79 -14.19 -0.44 0.46
C LEU A 79 -15.09 -1.13 1.49
N GLU A 80 -15.56 -2.33 1.17
CA GLU A 80 -16.27 -3.22 2.10
C GLU A 80 -15.37 -4.34 2.62
N GLY A 81 -14.32 -4.69 1.85
CA GLY A 81 -13.33 -5.68 2.21
C GLY A 81 -12.21 -5.78 1.18
N PHE A 82 -11.19 -6.57 1.49
CA PHE A 82 -10.04 -6.81 0.62
C PHE A 82 -9.41 -8.18 0.90
N LEU A 83 -8.57 -8.62 -0.03
CA LEU A 83 -7.80 -9.86 0.08
C LEU A 83 -6.39 -9.62 -0.45
N ILE A 84 -5.40 -10.12 0.30
CA ILE A 84 -3.98 -10.09 -0.05
C ILE A 84 -3.50 -11.52 -0.32
N ARG A 85 -2.74 -11.69 -1.40
CA ARG A 85 -2.06 -12.95 -1.77
C ARG A 85 -0.63 -12.69 -2.23
N LEU A 86 0.17 -13.75 -2.30
CA LEU A 86 1.46 -13.68 -2.98
C LEU A 86 1.25 -13.66 -4.50
N ALA A 87 2.03 -12.84 -5.19
CA ALA A 87 2.12 -12.90 -6.64
C ALA A 87 2.78 -14.21 -7.07
N PRO A 88 2.43 -14.77 -8.25
CA PRO A 88 3.08 -15.96 -8.78
C PRO A 88 4.61 -15.79 -8.87
N GLY A 89 5.36 -16.78 -8.36
CA GLY A 89 6.83 -16.75 -8.35
C GLY A 89 7.46 -15.94 -7.22
N SER A 90 6.67 -15.33 -6.32
CA SER A 90 7.18 -14.66 -5.13
C SER A 90 7.79 -15.65 -4.14
N GLN A 91 8.81 -15.20 -3.40
CA GLN A 91 9.25 -15.88 -2.19
C GLN A 91 8.09 -15.99 -1.19
N ASN A 92 8.09 -17.08 -0.43
CA ASN A 92 7.09 -17.30 0.59
C ASN A 92 7.28 -16.29 1.73
N VAL A 93 6.21 -15.57 2.04
CA VAL A 93 6.17 -14.60 3.14
C VAL A 93 4.95 -14.88 4.00
N GLY A 94 5.15 -14.92 5.32
CA GLY A 94 4.07 -14.93 6.30
C GLY A 94 3.54 -13.52 6.51
N LEU A 95 2.22 -13.34 6.41
CA LEU A 95 1.54 -12.08 6.64
C LEU A 95 0.12 -12.32 7.19
N ARG A 96 -0.33 -11.45 8.09
CA ARG A 96 -1.72 -11.38 8.55
C ARG A 96 -2.25 -9.95 8.57
N TYR A 97 -3.56 -9.81 8.51
CA TYR A 97 -4.25 -8.51 8.43
C TYR A 97 -5.64 -8.56 9.05
N PHE A 98 -6.12 -7.43 9.54
CA PHE A 98 -7.50 -7.26 9.99
C PHE A 98 -8.02 -5.89 9.57
N ALA A 99 -9.34 -5.70 9.62
CA ALA A 99 -9.98 -4.42 9.35
C ALA A 99 -10.90 -3.99 10.50
N HIS A 100 -11.11 -2.68 10.65
CA HIS A 100 -12.22 -2.15 11.43
C HIS A 100 -13.41 -1.89 10.50
N ILE A 101 -14.53 -2.52 10.79
CA ILE A 101 -15.76 -2.44 10.00
C ILE A 101 -16.77 -1.60 10.76
N GLN A 102 -17.42 -0.67 10.05
CA GLN A 102 -18.53 0.11 10.59
C GLN A 102 -19.54 -0.79 11.32
N ASN A 103 -19.93 -0.37 12.53
CA ASN A 103 -20.93 -1.03 13.39
C ASN A 103 -20.60 -2.47 13.84
N GLN A 104 -19.48 -3.05 13.40
CA GLN A 104 -19.07 -4.41 13.78
C GLN A 104 -17.74 -4.43 14.57
N GLY A 105 -16.93 -3.39 14.44
CA GLY A 105 -15.64 -3.32 15.12
C GLY A 105 -14.51 -3.99 14.35
N ASP A 106 -13.45 -4.36 15.07
CA ASP A 106 -12.29 -5.03 14.48
C ASP A 106 -12.65 -6.48 14.12
N THR A 107 -12.27 -6.91 12.93
CA THR A 107 -12.31 -8.33 12.57
C THR A 107 -11.27 -9.12 13.35
N GLY A 108 -11.42 -10.44 13.40
CA GLY A 108 -10.27 -11.30 13.70
C GLY A 108 -9.20 -11.20 12.61
N TRP A 109 -7.94 -11.47 12.97
CA TRP A 109 -6.82 -11.54 12.02
C TRP A 109 -7.08 -12.61 10.94
N LYS A 110 -6.75 -12.25 9.70
CA LYS A 110 -6.80 -13.08 8.50
C LYS A 110 -5.40 -13.29 7.97
N PHE A 111 -5.13 -14.47 7.44
CA PHE A 111 -3.88 -14.78 6.76
C PHE A 111 -3.99 -14.51 5.26
N LEU A 112 -2.86 -14.60 4.55
CA LEU A 112 -2.84 -14.57 3.08
C LEU A 112 -3.89 -15.50 2.48
N ASN A 113 -4.50 -15.06 1.38
CA ASN A 113 -5.60 -15.73 0.67
C ASN A 113 -6.94 -15.79 1.43
N GLN A 114 -7.07 -15.19 2.61
CA GLN A 114 -8.35 -15.12 3.34
C GLN A 114 -8.99 -13.74 3.23
N TYR A 115 -10.25 -13.67 2.78
CA TYR A 115 -10.95 -12.39 2.65
C TYR A 115 -11.15 -11.69 4.01
N CYS A 116 -10.91 -10.38 4.06
CA CYS A 116 -11.09 -9.53 5.22
C CYS A 116 -12.13 -8.43 4.92
N GLY A 117 -13.18 -8.33 5.75
CA GLY A 117 -14.30 -7.40 5.52
C GLY A 117 -15.60 -8.12 5.17
N THR A 118 -16.50 -7.41 4.52
CA THR A 118 -17.80 -7.91 4.03
C THR A 118 -17.93 -7.74 2.52
N LYS A 119 -18.99 -8.32 1.93
CA LYS A 119 -19.38 -8.09 0.52
C LYS A 119 -20.88 -7.88 0.45
N GLY A 120 -21.32 -6.82 -0.21
CA GLY A 120 -22.73 -6.51 -0.44
C GLY A 120 -23.53 -6.17 0.82
N GLN A 121 -22.88 -6.01 1.98
CA GLN A 121 -23.56 -5.70 3.25
C GLN A 121 -23.70 -4.20 3.49
N SER A 122 -23.18 -3.38 2.59
CA SER A 122 -23.18 -1.92 2.73
C SER A 122 -22.46 -1.38 3.95
N LEU A 123 -21.46 -2.11 4.45
CA LEU A 123 -20.62 -1.70 5.56
C LEU A 123 -19.25 -1.27 5.05
N ARG A 124 -18.83 -0.05 5.43
CA ARG A 124 -17.50 0.47 5.09
C ARG A 124 -16.43 -0.12 6.00
N LEU A 125 -15.23 -0.28 5.45
CA LEU A 125 -14.02 -0.28 6.26
C LEU A 125 -13.71 1.15 6.72
N GLU A 126 -13.26 1.30 7.96
CA GLU A 126 -12.78 2.59 8.50
C GLU A 126 -11.27 2.61 8.72
N GLY A 127 -10.65 1.43 8.77
CA GLY A 127 -9.21 1.26 8.87
C GLY A 127 -8.82 -0.21 8.86
N PHE A 128 -7.51 -0.48 8.87
CA PHE A 128 -6.94 -1.82 8.83
C PHE A 128 -5.51 -1.81 9.36
N ALA A 129 -4.98 -3.01 9.67
CA ALA A 129 -3.57 -3.20 9.95
C ALA A 129 -3.07 -4.47 9.26
N ILE A 130 -1.79 -4.48 8.95
CA ILE A 130 -1.11 -5.56 8.24
C ILE A 130 0.23 -5.79 8.91
N GLU A 131 0.56 -7.04 9.22
CA GLU A 131 1.87 -7.38 9.78
C GLU A 131 2.43 -8.67 9.20
N LEU A 132 3.76 -8.71 9.12
CA LEU A 132 4.49 -9.91 8.78
C LEU A 132 4.46 -10.90 9.94
N THR A 133 4.55 -12.18 9.62
CA THR A 133 4.54 -13.26 10.61
C THR A 133 5.69 -14.24 10.39
N GLY A 134 6.01 -15.01 11.43
CA GLY A 134 7.05 -16.03 11.37
C GLY A 134 8.43 -15.45 10.99
N LEU A 135 9.18 -16.21 10.20
CA LEU A 135 10.55 -15.83 9.80
C LEU A 135 10.59 -14.60 8.88
N SER A 136 9.47 -14.21 8.27
CA SER A 136 9.44 -13.04 7.37
C SER A 136 9.73 -11.73 8.07
N ILE A 137 9.43 -11.62 9.38
CA ILE A 137 9.69 -10.42 10.20
C ILE A 137 11.18 -10.06 10.23
N LEU A 138 12.06 -11.05 10.08
CA LEU A 138 13.52 -10.87 10.12
C LEU A 138 14.07 -10.23 8.85
N ASN A 139 13.44 -10.48 7.71
CA ASN A 139 13.99 -10.14 6.39
C ASN A 139 13.22 -9.02 5.69
N TYR A 140 12.01 -8.71 6.14
CA TYR A 140 11.11 -7.80 5.46
C TYR A 140 10.39 -6.86 6.43
N ASP A 141 9.86 -5.78 5.86
CA ASP A 141 8.84 -4.93 6.45
C ASP A 141 7.65 -4.83 5.48
N VAL A 142 6.43 -4.65 6.00
CA VAL A 142 5.24 -4.38 5.19
C VAL A 142 4.76 -2.95 5.44
N TYR A 143 4.59 -2.20 4.36
CA TYR A 143 4.14 -0.81 4.34
C TYR A 143 2.76 -0.71 3.70
N TYR A 144 1.90 0.14 4.27
CA TYR A 144 0.56 0.37 3.75
C TYR A 144 0.03 1.78 4.04
N SER A 145 -0.81 2.28 3.14
CA SER A 145 -1.49 3.57 3.23
C SER A 145 -2.93 3.44 2.71
N ALA A 146 -3.78 4.39 3.07
CA ALA A 146 -5.17 4.44 2.67
C ALA A 146 -5.56 5.83 2.11
N HIS A 147 -6.54 5.87 1.22
CA HIS A 147 -7.31 7.09 0.97
C HIS A 147 -8.56 7.07 1.84
N LEU A 148 -8.73 8.08 2.69
CA LEU A 148 -9.88 8.22 3.57
C LEU A 148 -10.80 9.35 3.10
N GLN A 149 -12.10 9.09 3.17
CA GLN A 149 -13.11 10.10 2.89
C GLN A 149 -12.87 11.38 3.69
N GLY A 150 -12.78 12.50 2.98
CA GLY A 150 -12.75 13.85 3.55
C GLY A 150 -11.43 14.26 4.20
N THR A 151 -10.44 13.36 4.32
CA THR A 151 -9.10 13.69 4.84
C THR A 151 -7.98 13.39 3.84
N GLY A 152 -8.25 12.62 2.79
CA GLY A 152 -7.27 12.33 1.76
C GLY A 152 -6.40 11.11 2.09
N ASP A 153 -5.22 11.07 1.49
CA ASP A 153 -4.26 9.99 1.68
C ASP A 153 -3.65 10.06 3.09
N THR A 154 -3.52 8.92 3.73
CA THR A 154 -2.79 8.79 5.00
C THR A 154 -1.29 8.78 4.76
N PRO A 155 -0.46 9.07 5.80
CA PRO A 155 0.93 8.64 5.78
C PRO A 155 1.02 7.10 5.60
N TRP A 156 2.22 6.63 5.32
CA TRP A 156 2.52 5.20 5.33
C TRP A 156 2.63 4.68 6.77
N TYR A 157 1.95 3.58 7.03
CA TYR A 157 2.04 2.78 8.24
C TYR A 157 2.79 1.50 7.93
N ARG A 158 3.29 0.82 8.96
CA ARG A 158 3.97 -0.47 8.78
C ARG A 158 3.73 -1.43 9.93
N ASN A 159 3.95 -2.72 9.63
CA ASN A 159 4.17 -3.77 10.63
C ASN A 159 3.19 -3.74 11.83
N GLY A 160 1.89 -3.75 11.55
CA GLY A 160 0.84 -3.84 12.56
C GLY A 160 0.30 -2.51 13.07
N GLU A 161 0.91 -1.38 12.69
CA GLU A 161 0.35 -0.05 12.97
C GLU A 161 -1.03 0.13 12.35
N PHE A 162 -1.98 0.71 13.07
CA PHE A 162 -3.34 0.87 12.54
C PHE A 162 -3.45 2.03 11.55
N CYS A 163 -3.80 1.73 10.30
CA CYS A 163 -4.04 2.69 9.24
C CYS A 163 -5.54 3.00 9.13
N GLY A 164 -5.92 4.27 9.25
CA GLY A 164 -7.32 4.71 9.21
C GLY A 164 -7.84 5.21 10.55
N THR A 165 -9.15 5.07 10.77
CA THR A 165 -9.83 5.56 11.98
C THR A 165 -10.78 4.51 12.53
N ARG A 166 -11.19 4.65 13.80
CA ARG A 166 -12.26 3.86 14.40
C ARG A 166 -13.36 4.78 14.89
N GLY A 167 -14.61 4.51 14.52
CA GLY A 167 -15.79 5.24 14.99
C GLY A 167 -15.93 6.67 14.45
N GLN A 168 -15.02 7.13 13.58
CA GLN A 168 -15.06 8.50 13.04
C GLN A 168 -15.89 8.60 11.75
N SER A 169 -16.51 7.50 11.30
CA SER A 169 -17.33 7.44 10.09
C SER A 169 -16.60 7.86 8.80
N ARG A 170 -15.27 7.71 8.77
CA ARG A 170 -14.46 7.92 7.57
C ARG A 170 -14.26 6.58 6.87
N ARG A 171 -14.86 6.42 5.69
CA ARG A 171 -14.65 5.22 4.87
C ARG A 171 -13.25 5.22 4.26
N VAL A 172 -12.65 4.04 4.20
CA VAL A 172 -11.52 3.75 3.30
C VAL A 172 -12.07 3.66 1.88
N GLU A 173 -11.48 4.39 0.93
CA GLU A 173 -11.86 4.38 -0.49
C GLU A 173 -10.80 3.74 -1.40
N ALA A 174 -9.55 3.71 -0.94
CA ALA A 174 -8.44 3.03 -1.61
C ALA A 174 -7.37 2.60 -0.61
N ILE A 175 -6.57 1.59 -0.98
CA ILE A 175 -5.42 1.08 -0.22
C ILE A 175 -4.20 0.91 -1.14
N SER A 176 -3.02 1.12 -0.58
CA SER A 176 -1.74 0.79 -1.22
C SER A 176 -0.92 -0.03 -0.23
N ILE A 177 -0.31 -1.12 -0.69
CA ILE A 177 0.44 -2.04 0.17
C ILE A 177 1.68 -2.50 -0.58
N PHE A 178 2.83 -2.54 0.09
CA PHE A 178 4.01 -3.22 -0.43
C PHE A 178 4.88 -3.82 0.68
N ILE A 179 5.61 -4.86 0.31
CA ILE A 179 6.67 -5.42 1.15
C ILE A 179 7.99 -4.85 0.69
N ALA A 180 8.85 -4.48 1.63
CA ALA A 180 10.22 -4.06 1.38
C ALA A 180 11.22 -4.99 2.07
N ASP A 181 12.41 -5.11 1.51
CA ASP A 181 13.53 -5.77 2.17
C ASP A 181 13.91 -4.97 3.43
N LYS A 182 14.15 -5.66 4.54
CA LYS A 182 14.59 -5.02 5.79
C LYS A 182 16.05 -4.63 5.68
N ILE A 183 16.37 -3.38 6.04
CA ILE A 183 17.72 -2.80 6.01
C ILE A 183 18.47 -3.14 7.30
#